data_AF-A0A2N5K670-F1
#
_entry.id   AF-A0A2N5K670-F1
#
_cell.length_a   1.000
_cell.length_b   1.000
_cell.length_c   1.000
_cell.angle_alpha   90.00
_cell.angle_beta   90.00
_cell.angle_gamma   90.00
#
_symmetry.space_group_name_H-M   'P 1'
#
loop_
_entity.id
_entity.type
_entity.pdbx_description
1 polymer ?
#
loop_
_entity_poly.entity_id
_entity_poly.type
_entity_poly.pdbx_seq_one_letter_code
_entity_poly.pdbx_strand_id
1 'polypeptide(L)'
;MPSIIIMDVWKNTGFAMLIFLAGLQNIPDMYYEAAQLDGANRWQPFRHVTLPLISPTIFFNMIIFMIGALQVFDSIIQWLIFRRIALPLAGPSLAALAILTFNTTWNNYFYPLVFLNTVENMTLPLGITALRGSFGSGNPSVVMAAISMTILPILLVFLLAQRWFIAGVTQTGLKG
;
A
#
# COMPACT_ATOMS: atom_id res chain seq x y z
N MET A 1 10.27 14.95 -9.12
CA MET A 1 9.73 16.21 -8.57
C MET A 1 8.67 16.83 -9.48
N PRO A 2 8.94 17.20 -10.75
CA PRO A 2 7.91 17.82 -11.61
C PRO A 2 6.73 16.91 -11.94
N SER A 3 6.94 15.59 -12.05
CA SER A 3 5.86 14.64 -12.37
C SER A 3 4.78 14.55 -11.28
N ILE A 4 5.16 14.66 -10.00
CA ILE A 4 4.22 14.59 -8.87
C ILE A 4 3.38 15.87 -8.82
N ILE A 5 4.02 17.03 -9.05
CA ILE A 5 3.35 18.33 -9.11
C ILE A 5 2.34 18.34 -10.27
N ILE A 6 2.71 17.83 -11.44
CA ILE A 6 1.80 17.76 -12.60
C ILE A 6 0.59 16.84 -12.29
N MET A 7 0.82 15.69 -11.65
CA MET A 7 -0.27 14.79 -11.25
C MET A 7 -1.22 15.40 -10.22
N ASP A 8 -0.67 16.12 -9.25
CA ASP A 8 -1.47 16.82 -8.22
C ASP A 8 -2.30 17.95 -8.83
N VAL A 9 -1.68 18.78 -9.68
CA VAL A 9 -2.38 19.82 -10.45
C VAL A 9 -3.47 19.20 -11.32
N TRP A 10 -3.21 18.10 -12.01
CA TRP A 10 -4.21 17.43 -12.86
C TRP A 10 -5.43 16.98 -12.07
N LYS A 11 -5.22 16.30 -10.94
CA LYS A 11 -6.32 15.85 -10.05
C LYS A 11 -7.13 17.01 -9.52
N ASN A 12 -6.46 18.05 -9.02
CA ASN A 12 -7.12 19.21 -8.44
C ASN A 12 -7.83 20.07 -9.49
N THR A 13 -7.32 20.10 -10.73
CA THR A 13 -7.97 20.82 -11.85
C THR A 13 -9.34 20.23 -12.18
N GLY A 14 -9.52 18.90 -12.14
CA GLY A 14 -10.83 18.28 -12.37
C GLY A 14 -11.87 18.67 -11.33
N PHE A 15 -11.49 18.68 -10.06
CA PHE A 15 -12.36 19.11 -8.96
C PHE A 15 -12.67 20.62 -9.02
N ALA A 16 -11.65 21.43 -9.28
CA ALA A 16 -11.77 22.87 -9.49
C ALA A 16 -12.76 23.20 -10.62
N MET A 17 -12.69 22.50 -11.74
CA MET A 17 -13.60 22.68 -12.88
C MET A 17 -15.06 22.44 -12.49
N LEU A 18 -15.33 21.38 -11.71
CA LEU A 18 -16.69 21.07 -11.24
C LEU A 18 -17.23 22.15 -10.30
N ILE A 19 -16.41 22.65 -9.38
CA ILE A 19 -16.79 23.75 -8.49
C ILE A 19 -17.04 25.04 -9.29
N PHE A 20 -16.18 25.33 -10.27
CA PHE A 20 -16.34 26.50 -11.13
C PHE A 20 -17.62 26.43 -11.96
N LEU A 21 -17.93 25.25 -12.50
CA LEU A 21 -19.16 25.02 -13.24
C LEU A 21 -20.39 25.16 -12.35
N ALA A 22 -20.34 24.63 -11.12
CA ALA A 22 -21.41 24.79 -10.14
C ALA A 22 -21.61 26.27 -9.74
N GLY A 23 -20.52 27.05 -9.65
CA GLY A 23 -20.58 28.50 -9.43
C GLY A 23 -21.23 29.25 -10.59
N LEU A 24 -20.87 28.88 -11.83
CA LEU A 24 -21.45 29.48 -13.03
C LEU A 24 -22.93 29.12 -13.22
N GLN A 25 -23.32 27.87 -12.93
CA GLN A 25 -24.72 27.41 -13.02
C GLN A 25 -25.64 28.09 -11.99
N ASN A 26 -25.09 28.62 -10.90
CA ASN A 26 -25.86 29.37 -9.91
C ASN A 26 -26.19 30.81 -10.35
N ILE A 27 -25.59 31.31 -11.43
CA ILE A 27 -25.86 32.67 -11.91
C ILE A 27 -27.19 32.66 -12.68
N PRO A 28 -28.20 33.43 -12.24
CA PRO A 28 -29.45 33.55 -12.97
C PRO A 28 -29.26 34.19 -14.36
N ASP A 29 -29.88 33.63 -15.39
CA ASP A 29 -29.76 34.10 -16.78
C ASP A 29 -30.24 35.54 -17.00
N MET A 30 -31.15 36.02 -16.12
CA MET A 30 -31.68 37.39 -16.13
C MET A 30 -30.60 38.47 -16.15
N TYR A 31 -29.46 38.25 -15.47
CA TYR A 31 -28.37 39.24 -15.49
C TYR A 31 -27.69 39.36 -16.86
N TYR A 32 -27.69 38.30 -17.66
CA TYR A 32 -27.16 38.33 -19.02
C TYR A 32 -28.16 38.95 -20.01
N GLU A 33 -29.46 38.71 -19.82
CA GLU A 33 -30.51 39.32 -20.62
C GLU A 33 -30.58 40.85 -20.40
N ALA A 34 -30.48 41.29 -19.14
CA ALA A 34 -30.40 42.71 -18.81
C ALA A 34 -29.18 43.38 -19.47
N ALA A 35 -28.00 42.74 -19.43
CA ALA A 35 -26.81 43.26 -20.07
C ALA A 35 -26.93 43.32 -21.62
N GLN A 36 -27.66 42.38 -22.24
CA GLN A 36 -27.94 42.41 -23.68
C GLN A 36 -28.93 43.52 -24.04
N LEU A 37 -29.96 43.74 -23.23
CA LEU A 37 -30.92 44.84 -23.39
C LEU A 37 -30.24 46.21 -23.21
N ASP A 38 -29.23 46.30 -22.34
CA ASP A 38 -28.40 47.49 -22.13
C ASP A 38 -27.34 47.71 -23.24
N GLY A 39 -27.30 46.86 -24.27
CA GLY A 39 -26.37 46.98 -25.39
C GLY A 39 -24.92 46.62 -25.07
N ALA A 40 -24.67 45.84 -24.02
CA ALA A 40 -23.32 45.48 -23.60
C ALA A 40 -22.63 44.52 -24.59
N ASN A 41 -21.35 44.78 -24.88
CA ASN A 41 -20.49 43.90 -25.69
C ASN A 41 -20.10 42.64 -24.88
N ARG A 42 -19.80 41.52 -25.53
CA ARG A 42 -19.50 40.19 -24.92
C ARG A 42 -18.46 40.19 -23.78
N TRP A 43 -17.55 41.16 -23.73
CA TRP A 43 -16.54 41.28 -22.67
C TRP A 43 -17.04 41.99 -21.40
N GLN A 44 -18.06 42.85 -21.52
CA GLN A 44 -18.62 43.62 -20.40
C GLN A 44 -19.39 42.75 -19.39
N PRO A 45 -20.30 41.82 -19.81
CA PRO A 45 -20.96 40.88 -18.91
C PRO A 45 -19.97 39.98 -18.20
N PHE A 46 -18.92 39.51 -18.88
CA PHE A 46 -17.90 38.67 -18.26
C PHE A 46 -17.24 39.36 -17.06
N ARG A 47 -16.86 40.64 -17.21
CA ARG A 47 -16.16 41.39 -16.15
C ARG A 47 -17.08 41.97 -15.08
N HIS A 48 -18.29 42.40 -15.43
CA HIS A 48 -19.20 43.11 -14.51
C HIS A 48 -20.34 42.25 -13.95
N VAL A 49 -20.63 41.10 -14.58
CA VAL A 49 -21.63 40.14 -14.10
C VAL A 49 -20.92 38.88 -13.66
N THR A 50 -20.27 38.15 -14.58
CA THR A 50 -19.77 36.81 -14.30
C THR A 50 -18.67 36.82 -13.22
N LEU A 51 -17.59 37.59 -13.41
CA LEU A 51 -16.46 37.72 -12.47
C LEU A 51 -16.84 38.09 -11.03
N PRO A 52 -17.65 39.14 -10.78
CA PRO A 52 -18.05 39.48 -9.42
C PRO A 52 -18.98 38.46 -8.79
N LEU A 53 -19.92 37.87 -9.54
CA LEU A 53 -20.81 36.84 -9.01
C LEU A 53 -20.11 35.51 -8.72
N ILE A 54 -19.10 35.12 -9.50
CA ILE A 54 -18.26 33.93 -9.21
C ILE A 54 -17.08 34.22 -8.27
N SER A 55 -16.89 35.48 -7.84
CA SER A 55 -15.78 35.84 -6.94
C SER A 55 -15.72 34.98 -5.66
N PRO A 56 -16.85 34.56 -5.04
CA PRO A 56 -16.81 33.64 -3.90
C PRO A 56 -16.26 32.26 -4.29
N THR A 57 -16.60 31.77 -5.49
CA THR A 57 -16.10 30.50 -6.03
C THR A 57 -14.61 30.56 -6.35
N ILE A 58 -14.14 31.68 -6.93
CA ILE A 58 -12.71 31.91 -7.18
C ILE A 58 -11.93 31.93 -5.85
N PHE A 59 -12.43 32.67 -4.86
CA PHE A 59 -11.78 32.79 -3.56
C PHE A 59 -11.73 31.44 -2.83
N PHE A 60 -12.83 30.68 -2.84
CA PHE A 60 -12.89 29.33 -2.29
C PHE A 60 -11.86 28.41 -2.96
N ASN A 61 -11.83 28.38 -4.29
CA ASN A 61 -10.90 27.54 -5.03
C ASN A 61 -9.45 27.94 -4.75
N MET A 62 -9.16 29.25 -4.66
CA MET A 62 -7.84 29.76 -4.28
C MET A 62 -7.40 29.25 -2.90
N ILE A 63 -8.28 29.24 -1.91
CA ILE A 63 -8.00 28.69 -0.58
C ILE A 63 -7.72 27.19 -0.64
N ILE A 64 -8.54 26.42 -1.36
CA ILE A 64 -8.36 24.98 -1.49
C ILE A 64 -7.01 24.66 -2.15
N PHE A 65 -6.64 25.38 -3.21
CA PHE A 65 -5.33 25.22 -3.85
C PHE A 65 -4.17 25.64 -2.94
N MET A 66 -4.33 26.69 -2.14
CA MET A 66 -3.33 27.10 -1.13
C MET A 66 -3.12 25.98 -0.11
N ILE A 67 -4.20 25.38 0.40
CA ILE A 67 -4.14 24.25 1.34
C ILE A 67 -3.47 23.04 0.67
N GLY A 68 -3.88 22.70 -0.55
CA GLY A 68 -3.31 21.59 -1.31
C GLY A 68 -1.80 21.76 -1.54
N ALA A 69 -1.36 22.98 -1.88
CA ALA A 69 0.05 23.29 -2.06
C ALA A 69 0.88 23.06 -0.78
N LEU A 70 0.30 23.32 0.41
CA LEU A 70 0.95 23.02 1.69
C LEU A 70 0.98 21.51 1.97
N GLN A 71 -0.07 20.76 1.62
CA GLN A 71 -0.15 19.31 1.82
C GLN A 71 0.81 18.51 0.92
N VAL A 72 1.26 19.07 -0.21
CA VAL A 72 2.27 18.42 -1.06
C VAL A 72 3.57 18.14 -0.28
N PHE A 73 3.95 19.02 0.65
CA PHE A 73 5.12 18.81 1.50
C PHE A 73 4.96 17.60 2.42
N ASP A 74 3.79 17.44 3.03
CA ASP A 74 3.48 16.29 3.91
C ASP A 74 3.58 14.98 3.15
N SER A 75 3.07 14.94 1.91
CA SER A 75 3.11 13.74 1.06
C SER A 75 4.55 13.33 0.72
N ILE A 76 5.43 14.31 0.45
CA ILE A 76 6.86 14.06 0.18
C ILE A 76 7.58 13.57 1.44
N ILE A 77 7.32 14.22 2.58
CA ILE A 77 7.92 13.84 3.87
C ILE A 77 7.46 12.43 4.26
N GLN A 78 6.18 12.09 4.07
CA GLN A 78 5.64 10.76 4.34
C GLN A 78 6.31 9.69 3.48
N TRP A 79 6.57 9.95 2.19
CA TRP A 79 7.29 8.99 1.34
C TRP A 79 8.75 8.80 1.77
N LEU A 80 9.42 9.88 2.17
CA LEU A 80 10.79 9.84 2.70
C LEU A 80 10.86 9.08 4.03
N ILE A 81 9.96 9.37 4.97
CA ILE A 81 9.85 8.65 6.25
C ILE A 81 9.51 7.19 6.01
N PHE A 82 8.55 6.89 5.13
CA PHE A 82 8.19 5.52 4.80
C PHE A 82 9.40 4.74 4.30
N ARG A 83 10.14 5.26 3.31
CA ARG A 83 11.25 4.53 2.70
C ARG A 83 12.52 4.50 3.57
N ARG A 84 12.83 5.57 4.29
CA ARG A 84 14.07 5.67 5.10
C ARG A 84 13.91 5.26 6.55
N ILE A 85 12.70 5.24 7.10
CA ILE A 85 12.45 4.95 8.51
C ILE A 85 11.51 3.75 8.66
N ALA A 86 10.31 3.78 8.06
CA ALA A 86 9.33 2.70 8.26
C ALA A 86 9.76 1.37 7.61
N LEU A 87 10.31 1.40 6.39
CA LEU A 87 10.78 0.23 5.65
C LEU A 87 11.96 -0.50 6.34
N PRO A 88 13.02 0.20 6.81
CA PRO A 88 14.06 -0.47 7.58
C PRO A 88 13.58 -0.94 8.96
N LEU A 89 12.66 -0.23 9.64
CA LEU A 89 12.05 -0.73 10.88
C LEU A 89 11.18 -1.98 10.65
N ALA A 90 10.51 -2.06 9.50
CA ALA A 90 9.70 -3.20 9.12
C ALA A 90 10.53 -4.40 8.63
N GLY A 91 11.79 -4.19 8.21
CA GLY A 91 12.67 -5.25 7.72
C GLY A 91 12.83 -6.41 8.73
N PRO A 92 13.16 -6.14 10.00
CA PRO A 92 13.25 -7.15 11.05
C PRO A 92 11.95 -7.89 11.35
N SER A 93 10.83 -7.16 11.42
CA SER A 93 9.53 -7.77 11.72
C SER A 93 9.02 -8.61 10.54
N LEU A 94 9.23 -8.15 9.31
CA LEU A 94 8.94 -8.92 8.10
C LEU A 94 9.84 -10.16 7.98
N ALA A 95 11.12 -10.07 8.36
CA ALA A 95 12.00 -11.23 8.40
C ALA A 95 11.52 -12.27 9.43
N ALA A 96 11.13 -11.83 10.63
CA ALA A 96 10.55 -12.71 11.65
C ALA A 96 9.25 -13.36 11.17
N LEU A 97 8.34 -12.58 10.56
CA LEU A 97 7.11 -13.11 9.97
C LEU A 97 7.41 -14.10 8.85
N ALA A 98 8.34 -13.80 7.95
CA ALA A 98 8.72 -14.71 6.87
C ALA A 98 9.27 -16.04 7.40
N ILE A 99 10.07 -16.02 8.46
CA ILE A 99 10.56 -17.24 9.12
C ILE A 99 9.40 -18.03 9.74
N LEU A 100 8.50 -17.37 10.46
CA LEU A 100 7.36 -18.02 11.12
C LEU A 100 6.35 -18.58 10.10
N THR A 101 6.08 -17.85 9.02
CA THR A 101 5.23 -18.29 7.91
C THR A 101 5.87 -19.43 7.13
N PHE A 102 7.19 -19.38 6.90
CA PHE A 102 7.91 -20.50 6.28
C PHE A 102 7.86 -21.73 7.18
N ASN A 103 8.08 -21.58 8.48
CA ASN A 103 8.00 -22.69 9.44
C ASN A 103 6.59 -23.31 9.45
N THR A 104 5.54 -22.49 9.52
CA THR A 104 4.16 -22.99 9.53
C THR A 104 3.77 -23.64 8.21
N THR A 105 4.20 -23.10 7.07
CA THR A 105 3.93 -23.67 5.75
C THR A 105 4.70 -24.97 5.51
N TRP A 106 5.98 -25.01 5.89
CA TRP A 106 6.84 -26.19 5.74
C TRP A 106 6.40 -27.34 6.66
N ASN A 107 5.95 -27.02 7.87
CA ASN A 107 5.37 -27.98 8.82
C ASN A 107 3.86 -28.20 8.60
N ASN A 108 3.27 -27.70 7.51
CA ASN A 108 1.83 -27.84 7.29
C ASN A 108 1.50 -29.26 6.85
N TYR A 109 1.20 -30.14 7.80
CA TYR A 109 0.77 -31.53 7.54
C TYR A 109 -0.68 -31.60 7.03
N PHE A 110 -1.54 -30.70 7.49
CA PHE A 110 -2.99 -30.83 7.36
C PHE A 110 -3.50 -30.52 5.95
N TYR A 111 -2.98 -29.47 5.31
CA TYR A 111 -3.42 -29.08 3.96
C TYR A 111 -3.07 -30.14 2.90
N PRO A 112 -1.81 -30.62 2.80
CA PRO A 112 -1.45 -31.70 1.87
C PRO A 112 -2.28 -32.96 2.06
N LEU A 113 -2.59 -33.35 3.31
CA LEU A 113 -3.38 -34.54 3.62
C LEU A 113 -4.81 -34.50 3.08
N VAL A 114 -5.42 -33.32 3.02
CA VAL A 114 -6.79 -33.15 2.52
C VAL A 114 -6.83 -33.09 0.99
N PHE A 115 -5.77 -32.56 0.35
CA PHE A 115 -5.73 -32.31 -1.10
C PHE A 115 -4.96 -33.35 -1.92
N LEU A 116 -4.00 -34.06 -1.32
CA LEU A 116 -3.16 -35.05 -2.01
C LEU A 116 -3.57 -36.46 -1.59
N ASN A 117 -4.38 -37.10 -2.44
CA ASN A 117 -4.79 -38.49 -2.27
C ASN A 117 -3.87 -39.50 -2.99
N THR A 118 -2.81 -39.03 -3.66
CA THR A 118 -1.86 -39.85 -4.44
C THR A 118 -0.42 -39.71 -3.93
N VAL A 119 0.26 -40.86 -3.79
CA VAL A 119 1.59 -41.01 -3.16
C VAL A 119 2.70 -40.23 -3.87
N GLU A 120 2.54 -39.92 -5.16
CA GLU A 120 3.57 -39.24 -5.98
C GLU A 120 3.79 -37.76 -5.64
N ASN A 121 2.83 -37.09 -5.01
CA ASN A 121 2.92 -35.65 -4.70
C ASN A 121 3.10 -35.35 -3.21
N MET A 122 3.33 -36.38 -2.37
CA MET A 122 3.44 -36.20 -0.92
C MET A 122 4.58 -35.24 -0.56
N THR A 123 4.29 -34.27 0.32
CA THR A 123 5.33 -33.41 0.89
C THR A 123 6.27 -34.22 1.77
N LEU A 124 7.56 -33.85 1.84
CA LEU A 124 8.57 -34.54 2.66
C LEU A 124 8.09 -34.85 4.09
N PRO A 125 7.38 -33.95 4.81
CA PRO A 125 6.85 -34.25 6.15
C PRO A 125 5.73 -35.29 6.15
N LEU A 126 4.89 -35.34 5.10
CA LEU A 126 3.80 -36.30 4.94
C LEU A 126 4.32 -37.70 4.53
N GLY A 127 5.39 -37.76 3.73
CA GLY A 127 6.03 -39.03 3.38
C GLY A 127 6.59 -39.79 4.59
N ILE A 128 7.01 -39.08 5.65
CA ILE A 128 7.53 -39.67 6.89
C ILE A 128 6.44 -40.42 7.66
N THR A 129 5.20 -39.94 7.64
CA THR A 129 4.09 -40.62 8.33
C THR A 129 3.66 -41.88 7.58
N ALA A 130 3.75 -41.89 6.24
CA ALA A 130 3.59 -43.09 5.43
C ALA A 130 4.71 -44.13 5.72
N LEU A 131 5.95 -43.68 5.92
CA LEU A 131 7.10 -44.53 6.27
C LEU A 131 7.03 -45.13 7.70
N ARG A 132 6.22 -44.56 8.60
CA ARG A 132 6.00 -45.14 9.95
C ARG A 132 5.14 -46.42 9.93
N GLY A 133 4.48 -46.72 8.81
CA GLY A 133 3.55 -47.85 8.67
C GLY A 133 2.29 -47.67 9.53
N SER A 134 1.13 -48.15 9.07
CA SER A 134 -0.17 -47.94 9.74
C SER A 134 -0.26 -48.44 11.19
N PHE A 135 0.73 -49.17 11.69
CA PHE A 135 0.78 -49.74 13.04
C PHE A 135 2.16 -49.64 13.72
N GLY A 136 3.04 -48.72 13.32
CA GLY A 136 4.33 -48.51 13.99
C GLY A 136 5.39 -49.57 13.73
N SER A 137 5.25 -50.35 12.66
CA SER A 137 6.21 -51.37 12.20
C SER A 137 7.33 -50.81 11.29
N GLY A 138 7.39 -49.50 11.09
CA GLY A 138 8.42 -48.84 10.28
C GLY A 138 9.80 -48.83 10.93
N ASN A 139 10.87 -49.00 10.14
CA ASN A 139 12.25 -48.95 10.59
C ASN A 139 12.57 -47.59 11.26
N PRO A 140 12.85 -47.54 12.57
CA PRO A 140 13.08 -46.29 13.29
C PRO A 140 14.25 -45.47 12.73
N SER A 141 15.27 -46.12 12.15
CA SER A 141 16.43 -45.45 11.58
C SER A 141 16.08 -44.62 10.34
N VAL A 142 15.15 -45.10 9.49
CA VAL A 142 14.70 -44.40 8.28
C VAL A 142 13.80 -43.21 8.66
N VAL A 143 12.97 -43.38 9.69
CA VAL A 143 12.11 -42.31 10.22
C VAL A 143 12.94 -41.18 10.82
N MET A 144 13.99 -41.50 11.60
CA MET A 144 14.87 -40.48 12.19
C MET A 144 15.75 -39.78 11.14
N ALA A 145 16.20 -40.49 10.10
CA ALA A 145 16.90 -39.88 8.97
C ALA A 145 16.01 -38.87 8.22
N ALA A 146 14.74 -39.20 8.03
CA ALA A 146 13.80 -38.32 7.33
C ALA A 146 13.41 -37.08 8.16
N ILE A 147 13.30 -37.22 9.48
CA ILE A 147 13.15 -36.06 10.40
C ILE A 147 14.38 -35.15 10.31
N SER A 148 15.58 -35.74 10.28
CA SER A 148 16.83 -34.98 10.15
C SER A 148 16.91 -34.21 8.82
N MET A 149 16.44 -34.81 7.71
CA MET A 149 16.34 -34.15 6.41
C MET A 149 15.30 -33.03 6.39
N THR A 150 14.25 -33.11 7.20
CA THR A 150 13.19 -32.07 7.29
C THR A 150 13.65 -30.85 8.09
N ILE A 151 14.58 -31.03 9.03
CA ILE A 151 15.14 -29.96 9.87
C ILE A 151 16.22 -29.15 9.15
N LEU A 152 16.97 -29.77 8.22
CA LEU A 152 18.06 -29.13 7.48
C LEU A 152 17.67 -27.83 6.74
N PRO A 153 16.56 -27.78 5.99
CA PRO A 153 16.11 -26.54 5.33
C PRO A 153 15.75 -25.44 6.31
N ILE A 154 15.15 -25.79 7.46
CA ILE A 154 14.78 -24.85 8.51
C ILE A 154 16.04 -24.23 9.12
N LEU A 155 17.07 -25.04 9.39
CA LEU A 155 18.37 -24.56 9.87
C LEU A 155 19.05 -23.63 8.86
N LEU A 156 19.02 -23.96 7.56
CA LEU A 156 19.59 -23.09 6.53
C LEU A 156 18.88 -21.74 6.45
N VAL A 157 17.54 -21.72 6.48
CA VAL A 157 16.76 -20.49 6.49
C VAL A 157 17.05 -19.68 7.76
N PHE A 158 17.14 -20.34 8.92
CA PHE A 158 17.48 -19.70 10.18
C PHE A 158 18.88 -19.07 10.14
N LEU A 159 19.90 -19.78 9.65
CA LEU A 159 21.26 -19.26 9.53
C LEU A 159 21.39 -18.10 8.53
N LEU A 160 20.58 -18.09 7.47
CA LEU A 160 20.57 -16.99 6.51
C LEU A 160 19.81 -15.76 7.04
N ALA A 161 18.78 -15.99 7.85
CA ALA A 161 17.94 -14.95 8.41
C ALA A 161 18.45 -14.40 9.75
N GLN A 162 19.34 -15.11 10.47
CA GLN A 162 19.91 -14.66 11.75
C GLN A 162 20.55 -13.27 11.65
N ARG A 163 21.21 -12.95 10.53
CA ARG A 163 21.83 -11.63 10.31
C ARG A 163 20.81 -10.49 10.24
N TRP A 164 19.59 -10.77 9.77
CA TRP A 164 18.50 -9.80 9.68
C TRP A 164 17.79 -9.65 11.04
N PHE A 165 17.67 -10.75 11.78
CA PHE A 165 17.14 -10.75 13.13
C PHE A 165 18.04 -9.99 14.10
N ILE A 166 19.35 -10.26 14.08
CA ILE A 166 20.36 -9.54 14.91
C ILE A 166 20.39 -8.06 14.55
N ALA A 167 20.41 -7.71 13.25
CA ALA A 167 20.37 -6.32 12.80
C ALA A 167 19.11 -5.58 13.30
N GLY A 168 17.98 -6.29 13.40
CA GLY A 168 16.74 -5.73 13.93
C GLY A 168 16.73 -5.46 15.43
N VAL A 169 17.24 -6.41 16.21
CA VAL A 169 17.37 -6.25 17.67
C VAL A 169 18.37 -5.14 18.02
N THR A 170 19.42 -4.95 17.21
CA THR A 170 20.39 -3.86 17.42
C THR A 170 19.89 -2.46 17.05
N GLN A 171 18.82 -2.33 16.24
CA GLN A 171 18.23 -1.03 15.90
C GLN A 171 17.09 -0.62 16.85
N THR A 172 16.42 -1.58 17.49
CA THR A 172 15.38 -1.34 18.50
C THR A 172 15.90 -1.37 19.94
N GLY A 173 17.09 -1.95 20.16
CA GLY A 173 17.84 -1.87 21.39
C GLY A 173 18.53 -0.52 21.52
N LEU A 174 17.95 0.37 22.33
CA LEU A 174 18.60 1.52 22.92
C LEU A 174 20.06 1.17 23.26
N LYS A 175 20.99 2.00 22.75
CA LYS A 175 22.31 2.17 23.34
C LYS A 175 22.11 2.58 24.81
N GLY A 176 22.05 1.59 25.69
CA GLY A 176 22.55 1.69 27.05
C GLY A 176 24.05 1.49 27.04
#